data_AF-A0A1Y2LHM1-F1
#
_entry.id   AF-A0A1Y2LHM1-F1
#
_cell.length_a   1.000
_cell.length_b   1.000
_cell.length_c   1.000
_cell.angle_alpha   90.00
_cell.angle_beta   90.00
_cell.angle_gamma   90.00
#
_symmetry.space_group_name_H-M   'P 1'
#
loop_
_entity.id
_entity.type
_entity.pdbx_description
1 polymer ?
#
loop_
_entity_poly.entity_id
_entity_poly.type
_entity_poly.pdbx_seq_one_letter_code
_entity_poly.pdbx_strand_id
1 'polypeptide(L)'
;MSARPFPAITGGCYCANIRYRLLTSPLFCYACHCIDCQKATGSAFALHATIETYNISIISEARPQCITFTPDPKKPQELAKRAQCPQCRTSLWGNDNPWGYAVSDIRVGTLDWPGIMEPDMHSFVDSKLGWITLPKDAKTSNGHYDHKKTWPKSSLKRLEECLARFEAAKMAVASQVASAGDSLREKDESPTDGDGEKTPTATGDAEDGEDDEAFERRFSETEKALQERLAKLSLKLEAESEDTTSPAVAR
;
A
#
# COMPACT_ATOMS: atom_id res chain seq x y z
N MET A 1 -4.94 -24.16 7.13
CA MET A 1 -5.35 -23.23 8.21
C MET A 1 -5.77 -21.93 7.54
N SER A 2 -7.04 -21.54 7.65
CA SER A 2 -7.54 -20.31 7.03
C SER A 2 -6.90 -19.12 7.76
N ALA A 3 -6.06 -18.35 7.09
CA ALA A 3 -5.58 -17.07 7.62
C ALA A 3 -6.80 -16.26 8.08
N ARG A 4 -6.78 -15.76 9.31
CA ARG A 4 -7.89 -14.96 9.84
C ARG A 4 -8.07 -13.73 8.93
N PRO A 5 -9.31 -13.31 8.64
CA PRO A 5 -9.55 -12.20 7.75
C PRO A 5 -8.98 -10.92 8.38
N PHE A 6 -8.05 -10.29 7.68
CA PHE A 6 -7.59 -8.94 7.98
C PHE A 6 -8.80 -8.02 8.11
N PRO A 7 -8.96 -7.27 9.23
CA PRO A 7 -10.10 -6.38 9.38
C PRO A 7 -10.08 -5.39 8.23
N ALA A 8 -11.18 -5.28 7.49
CA ALA A 8 -11.24 -4.44 6.30
C ALA A 8 -10.97 -2.97 6.67
N ILE A 9 -9.75 -2.48 6.41
CA ILE A 9 -9.38 -1.10 6.68
C ILE A 9 -9.88 -0.22 5.55
N THR A 10 -10.60 0.84 5.90
CA THR A 10 -11.06 1.85 4.97
C THR A 10 -10.26 3.14 5.10
N GLY A 11 -10.30 3.92 4.04
CA GLY A 11 -9.72 5.25 3.98
C GLY A 11 -10.37 6.08 2.89
N GLY A 12 -9.92 7.32 2.76
CA GLY A 12 -10.43 8.22 1.74
C GLY A 12 -9.65 9.52 1.65
N CYS A 13 -10.02 10.33 0.68
CA CYS A 13 -9.48 11.68 0.58
C CYS A 13 -10.10 12.61 1.64
N TYR A 14 -9.50 13.79 1.81
CA TYR A 14 -9.98 14.80 2.77
C TYR A 14 -11.44 15.19 2.55
N CYS A 15 -11.88 15.35 1.30
CA CYS A 15 -13.27 15.73 0.99
C CYS A 15 -14.24 14.55 0.89
N ALA A 16 -13.83 13.34 1.31
CA ALA A 16 -14.61 12.10 1.27
C ALA A 16 -15.13 11.63 -0.11
N ASN A 17 -14.90 12.38 -1.20
CA ASN A 17 -15.34 12.02 -2.55
C ASN A 17 -14.71 10.69 -3.03
N ILE A 18 -13.47 10.42 -2.63
CA ILE A 18 -12.84 9.12 -2.85
C ILE A 18 -12.84 8.34 -1.54
N ARG A 19 -13.36 7.12 -1.59
CA ARG A 19 -13.31 6.13 -0.51
C ARG A 19 -12.73 4.83 -1.05
N TYR A 20 -11.85 4.21 -0.26
CA TYR A 20 -11.22 2.95 -0.62
C TYR A 20 -11.16 2.00 0.58
N ARG A 21 -10.91 0.72 0.29
CA ARG A 21 -10.72 -0.37 1.24
C ARG A 21 -9.47 -1.14 0.88
N LEU A 22 -8.65 -1.46 1.89
CA LEU A 22 -7.56 -2.41 1.78
C LEU A 22 -8.11 -3.83 2.02
N LEU A 23 -7.84 -4.74 1.09
CA LEU A 23 -8.35 -6.11 1.12
C LEU A 23 -7.49 -7.05 1.98
N THR A 24 -6.28 -6.62 2.35
CA THR A 24 -5.34 -7.37 3.17
C THR A 24 -4.36 -6.41 3.85
N SER A 25 -3.52 -6.95 4.74
CA SER A 25 -2.46 -6.18 5.40
C SER A 25 -1.44 -5.64 4.40
N PRO A 26 -0.91 -4.43 4.62
CA PRO A 26 0.25 -3.95 3.88
C PRO A 26 1.43 -4.91 4.00
N LEU A 27 2.27 -4.92 2.97
CA LEU A 27 3.55 -5.61 2.93
C LEU A 27 4.53 -5.00 3.96
N PHE A 28 4.50 -3.68 4.11
CA PHE A 28 5.42 -2.96 5.00
C PHE A 28 4.91 -1.54 5.29
N CYS A 29 5.19 -1.01 6.48
CA CYS A 29 4.92 0.39 6.81
C CYS A 29 6.24 1.14 7.05
N TYR A 30 6.42 2.34 6.48
CA TYR A 30 7.63 3.13 6.69
C TYR A 30 7.39 4.64 6.69
N ALA A 31 8.16 5.35 7.51
CA ALA A 31 8.20 6.80 7.55
C ALA A 31 9.41 7.31 6.76
N CYS A 32 9.17 8.10 5.71
CA CYS A 32 10.23 8.73 4.92
C CYS A 32 10.40 10.20 5.32
N HIS A 33 11.62 10.54 5.77
CA HIS A 33 11.99 11.86 6.26
C HIS A 33 12.67 12.73 5.19
N CYS A 34 12.77 12.28 3.94
CA CYS A 34 13.41 13.08 2.90
C CYS A 34 12.64 14.38 2.61
N ILE A 35 13.35 15.40 2.12
CA ILE A 35 12.79 16.72 1.84
C ILE A 35 11.62 16.65 0.84
N ASP A 36 11.68 15.75 -0.13
CA ASP A 36 10.61 15.60 -1.12
C ASP A 36 9.33 15.04 -0.50
N CYS A 37 9.45 14.10 0.45
CA CYS A 37 8.32 13.58 1.20
C CYS A 37 7.71 14.64 2.14
N GLN A 38 8.55 15.47 2.76
CA GLN A 38 8.10 16.61 3.55
C GLN A 38 7.31 17.61 2.68
N LYS A 39 7.89 18.03 1.54
CA LYS A 39 7.23 18.95 0.60
C LYS A 39 5.95 18.38 0.00
N ALA A 40 5.95 17.09 -0.36
CA ALA A 40 4.80 16.44 -0.98
C ALA A 40 3.60 16.32 -0.03
N THR A 41 3.84 16.22 1.27
CA THR A 41 2.78 16.09 2.29
C THR A 41 2.48 17.38 3.04
N GLY A 42 3.41 18.35 3.02
CA GLY A 42 3.39 19.49 3.93
C GLY A 42 3.62 19.12 5.40
N SER A 43 3.99 17.87 5.69
CA SER A 43 4.23 17.34 7.03
C SER A 43 5.72 17.15 7.29
N ALA A 44 6.09 16.78 8.51
CA ALA A 44 7.47 16.55 8.89
C ALA A 44 8.08 15.25 8.30
N PHE A 45 7.24 14.33 7.85
CA PHE A 45 7.60 13.13 7.10
C PHE A 45 6.37 12.60 6.37
N ALA A 46 6.58 11.71 5.40
CA ALA A 46 5.49 10.94 4.82
C ALA A 46 5.46 9.54 5.43
N LEU A 47 4.28 9.11 5.89
CA LEU A 47 4.06 7.75 6.36
C LEU A 47 3.37 6.94 5.26
N HIS A 48 4.00 5.83 4.90
CA HIS A 48 3.64 5.00 3.77
C HIS A 48 3.30 3.58 4.23
N ALA A 49 2.24 3.01 3.69
CA ALA A 49 1.92 1.59 3.80
C ALA A 49 1.98 0.98 2.40
N THR A 50 2.98 0.14 2.16
CA THR A 50 3.22 -0.51 0.88
C THR A 50 2.32 -1.73 0.74
N ILE A 51 1.55 -1.82 -0.33
CA ILE A 51 0.60 -2.92 -0.58
C ILE A 51 0.52 -3.24 -2.07
N GLU A 52 0.18 -4.47 -2.42
CA GLU A 52 -0.13 -4.83 -3.81
C GLU A 52 -1.29 -3.97 -4.32
N THR A 53 -1.15 -3.37 -5.50
CA THR A 53 -2.14 -2.41 -6.01
C THR A 53 -3.52 -3.05 -6.18
N TYR A 54 -3.59 -4.33 -6.53
CA TYR A 54 -4.86 -5.05 -6.67
C TYR A 54 -5.60 -5.29 -5.35
N ASN A 55 -4.95 -5.06 -4.20
CA ASN A 55 -5.57 -5.13 -2.89
C ASN A 55 -6.16 -3.78 -2.43
N ILE A 56 -6.18 -2.78 -3.31
CA ILE A 56 -6.86 -1.49 -3.08
C ILE A 56 -8.19 -1.51 -3.85
N SER A 57 -9.29 -1.57 -3.12
CA SER A 57 -10.64 -1.53 -3.70
C SER A 57 -11.25 -0.14 -3.54
N ILE A 58 -11.63 0.52 -4.64
CA ILE A 58 -12.37 1.78 -4.57
C ILE A 58 -13.84 1.48 -4.30
N ILE A 59 -14.36 2.02 -3.20
CA ILE A 59 -15.74 1.78 -2.72
C ILE A 59 -16.66 3.00 -2.93
N SER A 60 -16.12 4.14 -3.37
CA SER A 60 -16.89 5.28 -3.88
C SER A 60 -17.17 5.15 -5.38
N GLU A 61 -18.12 5.93 -5.90
CA GLU A 61 -18.34 6.04 -7.35
C GLU A 61 -17.19 6.78 -8.03
N ALA A 62 -16.76 7.91 -7.45
CA ALA A 62 -15.64 8.68 -7.97
C ALA A 62 -14.34 7.88 -7.93
N ARG A 63 -13.47 8.13 -8.93
CA ARG A 63 -12.18 7.47 -9.10
C ARG A 63 -11.03 8.45 -8.88
N PRO A 64 -9.91 8.00 -8.28
CA PRO A 64 -8.70 8.80 -8.24
C PRO A 64 -8.21 9.12 -9.64
N GLN A 65 -7.65 10.32 -9.82
CA GLN A 65 -6.87 10.66 -10.99
C GLN A 65 -5.42 10.22 -10.79
N CYS A 66 -4.86 9.47 -11.74
CA CYS A 66 -3.43 9.16 -11.76
C CYS A 66 -2.67 10.27 -12.46
N ILE A 67 -1.80 10.96 -11.73
CA ILE A 67 -0.94 12.03 -12.24
C ILE A 67 0.46 11.46 -12.41
N THR A 68 1.08 11.72 -13.57
CA THR A 68 2.50 11.42 -13.82
C THR A 68 3.27 12.73 -13.90
N PHE A 69 4.43 12.80 -13.24
CA PHE A 69 5.28 13.98 -13.23
C PHE A 69 6.76 13.58 -13.04
N THR A 70 7.68 14.51 -13.32
CA THR A 70 9.12 14.30 -13.09
C THR A 70 9.52 14.95 -11.76
N PRO A 71 9.98 14.20 -10.75
CA PRO A 71 10.42 14.77 -9.47
C PRO A 71 11.66 15.65 -9.60
N ASP A 72 12.64 15.21 -10.39
CA ASP A 72 13.87 15.95 -10.67
C ASP A 72 13.92 16.35 -12.14
N PRO A 73 13.78 17.65 -12.47
CA PRO A 73 13.87 18.13 -13.85
C PRO A 73 15.19 17.78 -14.56
N LYS A 74 16.26 17.48 -13.82
CA LYS A 74 17.55 17.05 -14.38
C LYS A 74 17.55 15.57 -14.79
N LYS A 75 16.52 14.82 -14.41
CA LYS A 75 16.34 13.40 -14.69
C LYS A 75 14.96 13.14 -15.31
N PRO A 76 14.68 13.66 -16.51
CA PRO A 76 13.37 13.59 -17.15
C PRO A 76 12.82 12.17 -17.33
N GLN A 77 13.70 11.16 -17.37
CA GLN A 77 13.35 9.75 -17.45
C GLN A 77 12.81 9.15 -16.15
N GLU A 78 13.06 9.78 -14.99
CA GLU A 78 12.53 9.34 -13.70
C GLU A 78 11.12 9.92 -13.54
N LEU A 79 10.12 9.13 -13.92
CA LEU A 79 8.71 9.50 -13.79
C LEU A 79 8.13 8.98 -12.47
N ALA A 80 7.56 9.89 -11.70
CA ALA A 80 6.76 9.60 -10.52
C ALA A 80 5.27 9.60 -10.86
N LYS A 81 4.51 8.79 -10.14
CA LYS A 81 3.08 8.58 -10.36
C LYS A 81 2.31 8.54 -9.06
N ARG A 82 1.22 9.30 -9.00
CA ARG A 82 0.39 9.44 -7.80
C ARG A 82 -1.09 9.40 -8.14
N ALA A 83 -1.83 8.61 -7.36
CA ALA A 83 -3.28 8.66 -7.34
C ALA A 83 -3.73 9.78 -6.40
N GLN A 84 -4.52 10.71 -6.93
CA GLN A 84 -5.02 11.86 -6.16
C GLN A 84 -6.53 12.03 -6.35
N CYS A 85 -7.19 12.62 -5.36
CA CYS A 85 -8.58 13.04 -5.53
C CYS A 85 -8.66 14.20 -6.53
N PRO A 86 -9.50 14.11 -7.59
CA PRO A 86 -9.63 15.20 -8.57
C PRO A 86 -10.24 16.48 -7.96
N GLN A 87 -10.92 16.38 -6.81
CA GLN A 87 -11.59 17.51 -6.17
C GLN A 87 -10.73 18.20 -5.12
N CYS A 88 -10.22 17.48 -4.12
CA CYS A 88 -9.42 18.08 -3.04
C CYS A 88 -7.90 17.91 -3.21
N ARG A 89 -7.44 17.19 -4.24
CA ARG A 89 -6.02 16.93 -4.54
C ARG A 89 -5.26 16.16 -3.46
N THR A 90 -5.94 15.61 -2.45
CA THR A 90 -5.31 14.67 -1.51
C THR A 90 -4.67 13.52 -2.27
N SER A 91 -3.37 13.32 -2.07
CA SER A 91 -2.66 12.15 -2.59
C SER A 91 -3.01 10.94 -1.75
N LEU A 92 -3.54 9.89 -2.38
CA LEU A 92 -3.99 8.68 -1.70
C LEU A 92 -2.89 7.62 -1.67
N TRP A 93 -2.21 7.41 -2.80
CA TRP A 93 -1.03 6.56 -2.90
C TRP A 93 -0.12 7.00 -4.04
N GLY A 94 1.12 6.55 -4.00
CA GLY A 94 2.10 6.69 -5.08
C GLY A 94 2.61 5.34 -5.55
N ASN A 95 3.16 5.32 -6.76
CA ASN A 95 3.90 4.17 -7.31
C ASN A 95 5.36 4.57 -7.57
N ASP A 96 5.88 5.49 -6.75
CA ASP A 96 7.25 6.02 -6.80
C ASP A 96 8.27 5.01 -6.20
N ASN A 97 7.93 3.72 -6.24
CA ASN A 97 8.71 2.60 -5.71
C ASN A 97 9.32 1.78 -6.86
N PRO A 98 10.30 0.90 -6.57
CA PRO A 98 10.98 0.10 -7.59
C PRO A 98 10.07 -0.88 -8.38
N TRP A 99 8.84 -1.10 -7.92
CA TRP A 99 7.91 -2.10 -8.48
C TRP A 99 6.80 -1.49 -9.35
N GLY A 100 6.76 -0.16 -9.48
CA GLY A 100 5.81 0.54 -10.33
C GLY A 100 4.35 0.21 -9.98
N TYR A 101 3.50 -0.03 -10.98
CA TYR A 101 2.06 -0.21 -10.77
C TYR A 101 1.67 -1.52 -10.07
N ALA A 102 2.58 -2.49 -9.94
CA ALA A 102 2.30 -3.72 -9.21
C ALA A 102 2.03 -3.42 -7.72
N VAL A 103 2.71 -2.42 -7.17
CA VAL A 103 2.71 -2.10 -5.73
C VAL A 103 2.49 -0.62 -5.52
N SER A 104 1.64 -0.27 -4.56
CA SER A 104 1.29 1.11 -4.22
C SER A 104 1.68 1.43 -2.78
N ASP A 105 2.20 2.65 -2.58
CA ASP A 105 2.49 3.19 -1.25
C ASP A 105 1.35 4.11 -0.81
N ILE A 106 0.44 3.56 -0.01
CA ILE A 106 -0.68 4.27 0.59
C ILE A 106 -0.17 5.35 1.53
N ARG A 107 -0.73 6.57 1.43
CA ARG A 107 -0.52 7.61 2.43
C ARG A 107 -1.32 7.23 3.68
N VAL A 108 -0.64 6.77 4.72
CA VAL A 108 -1.29 6.25 5.95
C VAL A 108 -2.27 7.25 6.55
N GLY A 109 -1.97 8.54 6.51
CA GLY A 109 -2.87 9.60 6.99
C GLY A 109 -4.21 9.72 6.25
N THR A 110 -4.42 8.95 5.16
CA THR A 110 -5.71 8.87 4.45
C THR A 110 -6.56 7.68 4.88
N LEU A 111 -6.04 6.80 5.76
CA LEU A 111 -6.83 5.76 6.41
C LEU A 111 -7.74 6.37 7.46
N ASP A 112 -8.89 5.75 7.74
CA ASP A 112 -9.80 6.23 8.78
C ASP A 112 -9.20 6.07 10.18
N TRP A 113 -8.34 5.06 10.37
CA TRP A 113 -7.65 4.78 11.62
C TRP A 113 -6.13 4.69 11.38
N PRO A 114 -5.45 5.81 11.11
CA PRO A 114 -4.04 5.80 10.72
C PRO A 114 -3.10 5.26 11.81
N GLY A 115 -3.51 5.34 13.08
CA GLY A 115 -2.70 4.89 14.23
C GLY A 115 -2.45 3.38 14.30
N ILE A 116 -3.11 2.58 13.46
CA ILE A 116 -2.86 1.12 13.37
C ILE A 116 -1.66 0.79 12.47
N MET A 117 -1.11 1.79 11.78
CA MET A 117 0.02 1.64 10.85
C MET A 117 1.26 2.32 11.44
N GLU A 118 1.81 1.74 12.50
CA GLU A 118 3.10 2.18 13.01
C GLU A 118 4.22 1.87 11.99
N PRO A 119 5.19 2.77 11.81
CA PRO A 119 6.28 2.54 10.87
C PRO A 119 7.24 1.44 11.37
N ASP A 120 7.47 0.43 10.55
CA ASP A 120 8.51 -0.60 10.75
C ASP A 120 9.92 -0.04 10.52
N MET A 121 10.04 1.09 9.80
CA MET A 121 11.29 1.73 9.41
C MET A 121 11.13 3.25 9.29
N HIS A 122 12.14 3.98 9.76
CA HIS A 122 12.32 5.40 9.49
C HIS A 122 13.49 5.59 8.53
N SER A 123 13.21 5.99 7.29
CA SER A 123 14.23 6.21 6.25
C SER A 123 14.55 7.69 6.05
N PHE A 124 15.76 7.98 5.57
CA PHE A 124 16.29 9.33 5.37
C PHE A 124 16.33 10.17 6.65
N VAL A 125 16.68 9.57 7.79
CA VAL A 125 16.63 10.25 9.10
C VAL A 125 17.59 11.43 9.23
N ASP A 126 18.61 11.52 8.38
CA ASP A 126 19.49 12.70 8.29
C ASP A 126 18.74 13.98 7.88
N SER A 127 17.61 13.85 7.18
CA SER A 127 16.71 14.96 6.81
C SER A 127 15.56 15.17 7.80
N LYS A 128 15.45 14.34 8.85
CA LYS A 128 14.40 14.46 9.86
C LYS A 128 14.52 15.80 10.57
N LEU A 129 13.37 16.46 10.81
CA LEU A 129 13.34 17.68 11.61
C LEU A 129 13.95 17.42 13.01
N GLY A 130 14.82 18.33 13.45
CA GLY A 130 15.65 18.13 14.66
C GLY A 130 14.84 17.89 15.93
N TRP A 131 13.63 18.46 16.02
CA TRP A 131 12.74 18.34 17.18
C TRP A 131 11.90 17.05 17.20
N ILE A 132 11.91 16.25 16.14
CA ILE A 132 11.21 14.95 16.13
C ILE A 132 12.04 13.92 16.88
N THR A 133 11.45 13.29 17.90
CA THR A 133 12.06 12.16 18.59
C THR A 133 11.48 10.86 18.06
N LEU A 134 12.35 9.90 17.74
CA LEU A 134 11.94 8.55 17.35
C LEU A 134 12.01 7.61 18.57
N PRO A 135 11.20 6.53 18.61
CA PRO A 135 11.35 5.47 19.61
C PRO A 135 12.79 4.96 19.67
N LYS A 136 13.27 4.56 20.86
CA LYS A 136 14.68 4.15 21.08
C LYS A 136 15.09 2.94 20.24
N ASP A 137 14.14 2.06 19.96
CA ASP A 137 14.26 0.81 19.21
C ASP A 137 13.77 0.95 17.76
N ALA A 138 13.43 2.16 17.30
CA ALA A 138 13.02 2.40 15.93
C ALA A 138 14.15 2.02 14.97
N LYS A 139 13.82 1.19 13.97
CA LYS A 139 14.75 0.91 12.87
C LYS A 139 14.91 2.17 12.02
N THR A 140 16.16 2.57 11.76
CA THR A 140 16.47 3.80 11.03
C THR A 140 17.43 3.55 9.88
N SER A 141 17.40 4.42 8.87
CA SER A 141 18.38 4.48 7.78
C SER A 141 18.57 5.91 7.29
N ASN A 142 19.79 6.24 6.85
CA ASN A 142 20.13 7.58 6.35
C ASN A 142 19.72 7.82 4.89
N GLY A 143 19.29 6.77 4.20
CA GLY A 143 18.84 6.82 2.81
C GLY A 143 17.79 5.77 2.52
N HIS A 144 17.82 5.20 1.31
CA HIS A 144 17.05 4.01 1.00
C HIS A 144 17.53 2.82 1.85
N TYR A 145 16.60 1.91 2.16
CA TYR A 145 16.88 0.66 2.85
C TYR A 145 16.67 -0.54 1.91
N ASP A 146 17.33 -1.65 2.21
CA ASP A 146 17.19 -2.89 1.44
C ASP A 146 15.98 -3.69 1.93
N HIS A 147 14.89 -3.66 1.16
CA HIS A 147 13.65 -4.37 1.49
C HIS A 147 13.87 -5.87 1.71
N LYS A 148 14.83 -6.50 1.01
CA LYS A 148 15.12 -7.94 1.16
C LYS A 148 15.63 -8.30 2.55
N LYS A 149 16.22 -7.32 3.25
CA LYS A 149 16.77 -7.49 4.61
C LYS A 149 15.80 -7.03 5.70
N THR A 150 14.91 -6.09 5.39
CA THR A 150 14.10 -5.42 6.41
C THR A 150 12.65 -5.88 6.46
N TRP A 151 12.10 -6.35 5.35
CA TRP A 151 10.70 -6.77 5.28
C TRP A 151 10.49 -8.17 5.86
N PRO A 152 9.29 -8.48 6.39
CA PRO A 152 8.92 -9.83 6.78
C PRO A 152 9.03 -10.82 5.61
N LYS A 153 9.41 -12.07 5.89
CA LYS A 153 9.52 -13.15 4.89
C LYS A 153 8.19 -13.35 4.14
N SER A 154 7.06 -13.29 4.86
CA SER A 154 5.71 -13.37 4.28
C SER A 154 5.42 -12.24 3.28
N SER A 155 5.86 -11.01 3.58
CA SER A 155 5.73 -9.86 2.68
C SER A 155 6.62 -10.00 1.43
N LEU A 156 7.84 -10.52 1.58
CA LEU A 156 8.72 -10.78 0.44
C LEU A 156 8.13 -11.82 -0.52
N LYS A 157 7.55 -12.91 0.03
CA LYS A 157 6.85 -13.93 -0.78
C LYS A 157 5.65 -13.33 -1.51
N ARG A 158 4.82 -12.55 -0.82
CA ARG A 158 3.67 -11.87 -1.44
C ARG A 158 4.09 -10.89 -2.53
N LEU A 159 5.20 -10.16 -2.32
CA LEU A 159 5.78 -9.27 -3.32
C LEU A 159 6.21 -10.05 -4.57
N GLU A 160 6.90 -11.18 -4.40
CA GLU A 160 7.31 -12.04 -5.52
C GLU A 160 6.10 -12.54 -6.32
N GLU A 161 5.08 -13.07 -5.64
CA GLU A 161 3.83 -13.52 -6.27
C GLU A 161 3.12 -12.37 -7.02
N CYS A 162 3.08 -11.18 -6.41
CA CYS A 162 2.50 -9.98 -7.01
C CYS A 162 3.23 -9.57 -8.29
N LEU A 163 4.56 -9.58 -8.28
CA LEU A 163 5.38 -9.22 -9.44
C LEU A 163 5.23 -10.24 -10.57
N ALA A 164 5.23 -11.53 -10.25
CA ALA A 164 4.99 -12.60 -11.22
C ALA A 164 3.61 -12.44 -11.88
N ARG A 165 2.57 -12.17 -11.08
CA ARG A 165 1.21 -11.91 -11.59
C ARG A 165 1.16 -10.67 -12.47
N PHE A 166 1.84 -9.60 -12.08
CA PHE A 166 1.86 -8.35 -12.85
C PHE A 166 2.57 -8.52 -14.20
N GLU A 167 3.70 -9.22 -14.24
CA GLU A 167 4.42 -9.46 -15.49
C GLU A 167 3.62 -10.39 -16.42
N ALA A 168 2.99 -11.44 -15.88
CA ALA A 168 2.10 -12.30 -16.66
C ALA A 168 0.93 -11.51 -17.27
N ALA A 169 0.30 -10.62 -16.50
CA ALA A 169 -0.78 -9.76 -17.00
C ALA A 169 -0.27 -8.78 -18.08
N LYS A 170 0.92 -8.20 -17.91
CA LYS A 170 1.55 -7.32 -18.89
C LYS A 170 1.86 -8.04 -20.20
N MET A 171 2.39 -9.28 -20.14
CA MET A 171 2.62 -10.11 -21.31
C MET A 171 1.31 -10.48 -22.02
N ALA A 172 0.26 -10.81 -21.27
CA ALA A 172 -1.06 -11.10 -21.84
C ALA A 172 -1.65 -9.88 -22.58
N VAL A 173 -1.57 -8.68 -21.99
CA VAL A 173 -2.01 -7.44 -22.66
C VAL A 173 -1.16 -7.16 -23.90
N ALA A 174 0.17 -7.31 -23.83
CA ALA A 174 1.04 -7.11 -24.98
C ALA A 174 0.70 -8.08 -26.13
N SER A 175 0.41 -9.35 -25.81
CA SER A 175 -0.04 -10.35 -26.78
C SER A 175 -1.39 -9.99 -27.40
N GLN A 176 -2.34 -9.48 -26.61
CA GLN A 176 -3.64 -9.04 -27.11
C GLN A 176 -3.50 -7.83 -28.03
N VAL A 177 -2.66 -6.85 -27.67
CA VAL A 177 -2.38 -5.67 -28.51
C VAL A 177 -1.67 -6.07 -29.79
N ALA A 178 -0.73 -7.02 -29.75
CA ALA A 178 -0.08 -7.57 -30.94
C ALA A 178 -1.10 -8.26 -31.86
N SER A 179 -1.98 -9.11 -31.31
CA SER A 179 -3.04 -9.78 -32.09
C SER A 179 -4.08 -8.81 -32.66
N ALA A 180 -4.37 -7.71 -31.95
CA ALA A 180 -5.26 -6.65 -32.44
C ALA A 180 -4.59 -5.76 -33.51
N GLY A 181 -3.27 -5.60 -33.44
CA GLY A 181 -2.46 -4.93 -34.46
C GLY A 181 -2.37 -5.72 -35.77
N ASP A 182 -2.38 -7.05 -35.71
CA ASP A 182 -2.39 -7.94 -36.89
C ASP A 182 -3.72 -7.91 -37.65
N SER A 183 -4.85 -7.70 -36.94
CA SER A 183 -6.17 -7.58 -37.59
C SER A 183 -6.36 -6.35 -38.49
N LEU A 184 -5.36 -5.47 -38.62
CA LEU A 184 -5.32 -4.38 -39.60
C LEU A 184 -4.31 -4.58 -40.73
N ARG A 185 -3.60 -5.72 -40.79
CA ARG A 185 -2.52 -5.92 -41.78
C ARG A 185 -2.58 -7.21 -42.60
N GLU A 186 -3.56 -8.08 -42.43
CA GLU A 186 -3.64 -9.32 -43.23
C GLU A 186 -4.83 -9.35 -44.21
N LYS A 187 -4.59 -8.79 -45.39
CA LYS A 187 -4.97 -9.43 -46.66
C LYS A 187 -3.70 -9.61 -47.48
N ASP A 188 -2.98 -10.70 -47.25
CA ASP A 188 -2.50 -11.57 -48.33
C ASP A 188 -2.00 -12.90 -47.76
N GLU A 189 -2.48 -13.97 -48.39
CA GLU A 189 -2.28 -15.42 -48.18
C GLU A 189 -0.78 -15.83 -48.34
N SER A 190 -0.19 -16.95 -47.87
CA SER A 190 -0.56 -18.22 -47.20
C SER A 190 0.77 -19.02 -46.89
N PRO A 191 0.83 -20.36 -46.64
CA PRO A 191 1.28 -20.97 -45.38
C PRO A 191 2.60 -21.80 -45.46
N THR A 192 3.13 -22.28 -44.32
CA THR A 192 3.78 -23.61 -44.18
C THR A 192 4.03 -23.99 -42.71
N ASP A 193 3.93 -25.30 -42.45
CA ASP A 193 3.94 -26.02 -41.17
C ASP A 193 5.28 -26.06 -40.40
N GLY A 194 5.23 -26.40 -39.10
CA GLY A 194 6.39 -26.88 -38.34
C GLY A 194 6.17 -27.13 -36.84
N ASP A 195 6.02 -28.40 -36.47
CA ASP A 195 5.94 -28.99 -35.12
C ASP A 195 7.13 -28.67 -34.19
N GLY A 196 6.92 -28.73 -32.86
CA GLY A 196 8.04 -28.68 -31.90
C GLY A 196 7.68 -28.61 -30.41
N GLU A 197 7.44 -29.78 -29.80
CA GLU A 197 7.26 -30.03 -28.36
C GLU A 197 8.57 -29.86 -27.54
N LYS A 198 8.48 -29.34 -26.29
CA LYS A 198 9.00 -29.92 -25.02
C LYS A 198 9.22 -28.91 -23.88
N THR A 199 8.67 -29.25 -22.70
CA THR A 199 9.02 -28.77 -21.34
C THR A 199 10.36 -29.42 -20.87
N PRO A 200 11.05 -28.94 -19.81
CA PRO A 200 10.77 -29.42 -18.45
C PRO A 200 11.10 -28.43 -17.28
N THR A 201 11.04 -28.98 -16.07
CA THR A 201 10.59 -28.45 -14.78
C THR A 201 11.73 -28.32 -13.72
N ALA A 202 11.51 -27.45 -12.72
CA ALA A 202 11.95 -27.34 -11.30
C ALA A 202 13.20 -28.02 -10.69
N THR A 203 13.75 -27.40 -9.62
CA THR A 203 14.06 -27.92 -8.25
C THR A 203 14.59 -26.76 -7.38
N GLY A 204 14.12 -26.47 -6.14
CA GLY A 204 14.44 -27.14 -4.83
C GLY A 204 15.73 -26.53 -4.22
N ASP A 205 15.92 -26.16 -2.93
CA ASP A 205 15.30 -26.50 -1.64
C ASP A 205 15.81 -25.53 -0.51
N ALA A 206 15.10 -25.53 0.65
CA ALA A 206 15.53 -25.47 2.08
C ALA A 206 16.68 -24.54 2.55
N GLU A 207 16.75 -23.94 3.74
CA GLU A 207 16.04 -23.82 5.04
C GLU A 207 16.73 -22.58 5.70
N ASP A 208 16.08 -21.71 6.49
CA ASP A 208 16.25 -21.72 7.95
C ASP A 208 15.24 -20.74 8.61
N GLY A 209 14.53 -21.26 9.60
CA GLY A 209 13.45 -20.62 10.33
C GLY A 209 13.92 -19.79 11.53
N GLU A 210 13.27 -18.65 11.70
CA GLU A 210 13.14 -17.77 12.89
C GLU A 210 12.49 -16.48 12.33
N ASP A 211 11.38 -15.91 12.83
CA ASP A 211 10.39 -16.26 13.85
C ASP A 211 9.10 -15.52 13.43
N ASP A 212 8.28 -16.17 12.59
CA ASP A 212 6.99 -15.62 12.10
C ASP A 212 5.98 -15.47 13.24
N GLU A 213 6.17 -16.20 14.33
CA GLU A 213 5.28 -16.24 15.49
C GLU A 213 5.40 -14.96 16.33
N ALA A 214 6.59 -14.38 16.44
CA ALA A 214 6.78 -13.09 17.12
C ALA A 214 6.15 -11.90 16.38
N PHE A 215 6.11 -11.91 15.04
CA PHE A 215 5.44 -10.86 14.28
C PHE A 215 3.91 -10.94 14.46
N GLU A 216 3.35 -12.14 14.30
CA GLU A 216 1.91 -12.39 14.47
C GLU A 216 1.44 -12.08 15.91
N ARG A 217 2.26 -12.40 16.92
CA ARG A 217 1.95 -12.07 18.32
C ARG A 217 1.82 -10.57 18.55
N ARG A 218 2.78 -9.76 18.07
CA ARG A 218 2.72 -8.29 18.21
C ARG A 218 1.51 -7.70 17.51
N PHE A 219 1.21 -8.18 16.30
CA PHE A 219 0.05 -7.70 15.55
C PHE A 219 -1.26 -8.03 16.29
N SER A 220 -1.39 -9.25 16.81
CA SER A 220 -2.57 -9.67 17.56
C SER A 220 -2.75 -8.91 18.89
N GLU A 221 -1.65 -8.60 19.58
CA GLU A 221 -1.67 -7.80 20.80
C GLU A 221 -2.16 -6.37 20.51
N THR A 222 -1.67 -5.76 19.43
CA THR A 222 -2.11 -4.44 18.97
C THR A 222 -3.58 -4.43 18.57
N GLU A 223 -4.04 -5.44 17.82
CA GLU A 223 -5.44 -5.58 17.43
C GLU A 223 -6.37 -5.69 18.66
N LYS A 224 -5.98 -6.50 19.65
CA LYS A 224 -6.75 -6.66 20.89
C LYS A 224 -6.84 -5.36 21.66
N ALA A 225 -5.73 -4.62 21.79
CA ALA A 225 -5.71 -3.33 22.47
C ALA A 225 -6.60 -2.29 21.77
N LEU A 226 -6.67 -2.33 20.43
CA LEU A 226 -7.57 -1.49 19.63
C LEU A 226 -9.04 -1.83 19.86
N GLN A 227 -9.39 -3.13 19.87
CA GLN A 227 -10.75 -3.58 20.13
C GLN A 227 -11.22 -3.20 21.54
N GLU A 228 -10.35 -3.34 22.55
CA GLU A 228 -10.64 -2.90 23.92
C GLU A 228 -10.87 -1.38 24.01
N ARG A 229 -10.05 -0.60 23.30
CA ARG A 229 -10.20 0.86 23.25
C ARG A 229 -11.48 1.30 22.54
N LEU A 230 -11.85 0.62 21.44
CA LEU A 230 -13.10 0.86 20.73
C LEU A 230 -14.32 0.51 21.59
N ALA A 231 -14.29 -0.62 22.30
CA ALA A 231 -15.35 -1.00 23.22
C ALA A 231 -15.53 0.05 24.34
N LYS A 232 -14.42 0.53 24.91
CA LYS A 232 -14.46 1.58 25.94
C LYS A 232 -15.02 2.91 25.42
N LEU A 233 -14.70 3.29 24.19
CA LEU A 233 -15.24 4.49 23.56
C LEU A 233 -16.72 4.35 23.22
N SER A 234 -17.17 3.17 22.76
CA SER A 234 -18.59 2.89 22.52
C SER A 234 -19.40 3.03 23.80
N LEU A 235 -18.95 2.39 24.89
CA LEU A 235 -19.62 2.48 26.20
C LEU A 235 -19.64 3.93 26.73
N LYS A 236 -18.59 4.72 26.49
CA LYS A 236 -18.57 6.13 26.90
C LYS A 236 -19.56 6.97 26.11
N LEU A 237 -19.68 6.73 24.80
CA LEU A 237 -20.66 7.40 23.94
C LEU A 237 -22.09 7.01 24.30
N GLU A 238 -22.34 5.75 24.65
CA GLU A 238 -23.63 5.27 25.14
C GLU A 238 -24.00 5.93 26.47
N ALA A 239 -23.06 5.97 27.44
CA ALA A 239 -23.28 6.64 28.73
C ALA A 239 -23.50 8.16 28.60
N GLU A 240 -22.78 8.84 27.70
CA GLU A 240 -22.99 10.26 27.40
C GLU A 240 -24.33 10.51 26.69
N SER A 241 -24.86 9.53 25.95
CA SER A 241 -26.17 9.65 25.29
C SER A 241 -27.33 9.46 26.27
N GLU A 242 -27.20 8.58 27.27
CA GLU A 242 -28.22 8.36 28.31
C GLU A 242 -28.37 9.55 29.27
N ASP A 243 -27.28 10.29 29.54
CA ASP A 243 -27.29 11.49 30.41
C ASP A 243 -27.97 12.71 29.75
N THR A 244 -28.14 12.70 28.43
CA THR A 244 -28.85 13.76 27.69
C THR A 244 -30.36 13.56 27.59
N THR A 245 -30.88 12.41 28.05
CA THR A 245 -32.31 12.10 28.10
C THR A 245 -32.92 12.35 29.49
N SER A 246 -32.74 13.55 30.05
CA SER A 246 -33.54 14.02 31.18
C SER A 246 -34.56 15.06 30.69
N PRO A 247 -35.88 14.84 30.83
CA PRO A 247 -36.87 15.74 30.25
C PRO A 247 -36.90 17.07 31.00
N ALA A 248 -36.61 18.15 30.28
CA ALA A 248 -36.79 19.51 30.75
C ALA A 248 -38.24 19.70 31.26
N VAL A 249 -38.33 19.95 32.55
CA VAL A 249 -39.57 20.26 33.27
C VAL A 249 -40.15 21.59 32.77
N ALA A 250 -41.47 21.56 32.61
CA ALA A 250 -42.35 22.67 32.24
C ALA A 250 -42.01 24.02 32.88
N ARG A 251 -42.12 25.08 32.07
CA ARG A 251 -42.73 26.38 32.42
C ARG A 251 -43.09 27.16 31.17
#